data_AF-A0A1V5DRD5-F1
#
_entry.id   AF-A0A1V5DRD5-F1
#
_cell.length_a   1.000
_cell.length_b   1.000
_cell.length_c   1.000
_cell.angle_alpha   90.00
_cell.angle_beta   90.00
_cell.angle_gamma   90.00
#
_symmetry.space_group_name_H-M   'P 1'
#
loop_
_entity.id
_entity.type
_entity.pdbx_description
1 polymer ?
#
loop_
_entity_poly.entity_id
_entity_poly.type
_entity_poly.pdbx_seq_one_letter_code
_entity_poly.pdbx_strand_id
1 'polypeptide(L)'
;MSEIIDLKTKAIEQTKNTNITGREKEDLHKIKKACKDFESVFTYYLFKTMRQTIPQNTLLGNMSGKGTYNMLMDQKVAEELSNKGGGLGLQKILFEQLTKNYMKEAIQKD
;
A
#
# COMPACT_ATOMS: atom_id res chain seq x y z
N MET A 1 -14.29 25.40 -19.53
CA MET A 1 -14.89 24.06 -19.31
C MET A 1 -14.48 23.06 -20.40
N SER A 2 -14.29 23.50 -21.66
CA SER A 2 -13.78 22.68 -22.78
C SER A 2 -12.30 22.28 -22.64
N GLU A 3 -11.42 23.16 -22.15
CA GLU A 3 -9.98 22.84 -21.99
C GLU A 3 -9.67 21.74 -20.96
N ILE A 4 -10.49 21.63 -19.90
CA ILE A 4 -10.28 20.62 -18.84
C ILE A 4 -10.64 19.22 -19.34
N ILE A 5 -11.62 19.12 -20.25
CA ILE A 5 -12.00 17.84 -20.88
C ILE A 5 -10.88 17.36 -21.81
N ASP A 6 -10.27 18.28 -22.56
CA ASP A 6 -9.22 17.98 -23.54
C ASP A 6 -7.90 17.52 -22.87
N LEU A 7 -7.56 18.11 -21.71
CA LEU A 7 -6.43 17.68 -20.88
C LEU A 7 -6.62 16.28 -20.29
N LYS A 8 -7.84 15.94 -19.85
CA LYS A 8 -8.16 14.59 -19.38
C LYS A 8 -8.12 13.58 -20.52
N THR A 9 -8.61 13.94 -21.70
CA THR A 9 -8.59 13.07 -22.88
C THR A 9 -7.15 12.80 -23.35
N LYS A 10 -6.28 13.82 -23.42
CA LYS A 10 -4.85 13.63 -23.74
C LYS A 10 -4.09 12.78 -22.73
N ALA A 11 -4.34 12.94 -21.43
CA ALA A 11 -3.72 12.11 -20.39
C ALA A 11 -4.17 10.64 -20.46
N ILE A 12 -5.44 10.41 -20.82
CA ILE A 12 -6.01 9.06 -21.02
C ILE A 12 -5.49 8.41 -22.31
N GLU A 13 -5.25 9.19 -23.37
CA GLU A 13 -4.64 8.69 -24.62
C GLU A 13 -3.16 8.35 -24.47
N GLN A 14 -2.39 9.15 -23.71
CA GLN A 14 -0.98 8.83 -23.40
C GLN A 14 -0.82 7.54 -22.59
N THR A 15 -1.82 7.18 -21.77
CA THR A 15 -1.82 5.93 -20.99
C THR A 15 -2.14 4.70 -21.86
N LYS A 16 -2.76 4.87 -23.03
CA LYS A 16 -3.18 3.77 -23.92
C LYS A 16 -2.10 3.28 -24.88
N ASN A 17 -0.98 3.99 -25.03
CA ASN A 17 0.01 3.72 -26.08
C ASN A 17 1.37 3.21 -25.59
N THR A 18 1.48 2.74 -24.34
CA THR A 18 2.69 2.05 -23.86
C THR A 18 2.59 0.55 -24.17
N ASN A 19 3.37 0.08 -25.15
CA ASN A 19 3.64 -1.35 -25.36
C ASN A 19 4.49 -1.89 -24.20
N ILE A 20 3.88 -2.08 -23.03
CA ILE A 20 4.55 -2.61 -21.84
C ILE A 20 4.95 -4.07 -22.09
N THR A 21 6.26 -4.34 -22.04
CA THR A 21 6.84 -5.67 -22.24
C THR A 21 6.42 -6.65 -21.14
N GLY A 22 6.59 -7.96 -21.39
CA GLY A 22 6.30 -8.99 -20.38
C GLY A 22 7.11 -8.81 -19.09
N ARG A 23 8.37 -8.35 -19.20
CA ARG A 23 9.26 -8.08 -18.06
C ARG A 23 8.76 -6.91 -17.23
N GLU A 24 8.37 -5.81 -17.87
CA GLU A 24 7.86 -4.63 -17.15
C GLU A 24 6.55 -4.91 -16.43
N LYS A 25 5.68 -5.76 -16.99
CA LYS A 25 4.46 -6.22 -16.29
C LYS A 25 4.80 -7.01 -15.02
N GLU A 26 5.84 -7.85 -15.08
CA GLU A 26 6.30 -8.60 -13.92
C GLU A 26 6.88 -7.68 -12.84
N ASP A 27 7.67 -6.68 -13.23
CA ASP A 27 8.23 -5.69 -12.32
C ASP A 27 7.13 -4.85 -11.65
N LEU A 28 6.13 -4.38 -12.41
CA LEU A 28 4.97 -3.68 -11.87
C LEU A 28 4.19 -4.55 -10.86
N HIS A 29 4.06 -5.85 -11.13
CA HIS A 29 3.42 -6.77 -10.20
C HIS A 29 4.24 -6.92 -8.89
N LYS A 30 5.57 -7.02 -8.99
CA LYS A 30 6.47 -7.08 -7.83
C LYS A 30 6.40 -5.80 -7.00
N ILE A 31 6.42 -4.63 -7.64
CA ILE A 31 6.29 -3.32 -6.97
C ILE A 31 4.93 -3.24 -6.25
N LYS A 32 3.84 -3.64 -6.92
CA LYS A 32 2.51 -3.66 -6.32
C LYS A 32 2.45 -4.57 -5.08
N LYS A 33 3.06 -5.75 -5.14
CA LYS A 33 3.15 -6.66 -3.99
C LYS A 33 3.98 -6.06 -2.86
N ALA A 34 5.13 -5.47 -3.15
CA ALA A 34 5.97 -4.83 -2.14
C ALA A 34 5.23 -3.68 -1.43
N CYS A 35 4.46 -2.86 -2.16
CA CYS A 35 3.63 -1.81 -1.55
C CYS A 35 2.57 -2.37 -0.60
N LYS A 36 1.93 -3.49 -0.94
CA LYS A 36 0.98 -4.19 -0.06
C LYS A 36 1.64 -4.72 1.21
N ASP A 37 2.76 -5.40 1.05
CA ASP A 37 3.52 -5.98 2.16
C ASP A 37 3.99 -4.87 3.12
N PHE A 38 4.44 -3.74 2.58
CA PHE A 38 4.83 -2.57 3.37
C PHE A 38 3.65 -1.96 4.15
N GLU A 39 2.49 -1.77 3.51
CA GLU A 39 1.30 -1.25 4.20
C GLU A 39 0.85 -2.18 5.33
N SER A 40 0.99 -3.50 5.17
CA SER A 40 0.71 -4.48 6.24
C SER A 40 1.62 -4.27 7.45
N VAL A 41 2.94 -4.17 7.22
CA VAL A 41 3.89 -3.89 8.30
C VAL A 41 3.60 -2.55 8.97
N PHE A 42 3.35 -1.51 8.19
CA PHE A 42 3.01 -0.18 8.71
C PHE A 42 1.74 -0.21 9.56
N THR A 43 0.68 -0.88 9.08
CA THR A 43 -0.61 -1.00 9.79
C THR A 43 -0.45 -1.77 11.10
N TYR A 44 0.36 -2.83 11.12
CA TYR A 44 0.71 -3.54 12.34
C TYR A 44 1.39 -2.60 13.35
N TYR A 45 2.39 -1.82 12.91
CA TYR A 45 3.05 -0.83 13.77
C TYR A 45 2.08 0.25 14.27
N LEU A 46 1.14 0.68 13.43
CA LEU A 46 0.11 1.63 13.81
C LEU A 46 -0.75 1.07 14.96
N PHE A 47 -1.28 -0.14 14.83
CA PHE A 47 -2.07 -0.79 15.89
C PHE A 47 -1.28 -0.99 17.18
N LYS A 48 -0.03 -1.44 17.07
CA LYS A 48 0.87 -1.60 18.21
C LYS A 48 1.05 -0.25 18.94
N THR A 49 1.30 0.82 18.20
CA THR A 49 1.50 2.17 18.74
C THR A 49 0.22 2.69 19.39
N MET A 50 -0.94 2.50 18.77
CA MET A 50 -2.24 2.87 19.36
C MET A 50 -2.52 2.14 20.67
N ARG A 51 -2.15 0.85 20.80
CA ARG A 51 -2.34 0.13 22.08
C ARG A 51 -1.42 0.63 23.19
N GLN A 52 -0.23 1.11 22.84
CA GLN A 52 0.69 1.69 23.82
C GLN A 52 0.13 2.96 24.46
N THR A 53 -0.82 3.65 23.81
CA THR A 53 -1.48 4.83 24.39
C THR A 53 -2.59 4.47 25.39
N ILE A 54 -2.96 3.20 25.52
CA ILE A 54 -3.98 2.76 26.49
C ILE A 54 -3.29 2.46 27.83
N PRO A 55 -3.64 3.17 28.92
CA PRO A 55 -3.06 2.93 30.25
C PRO A 55 -3.27 1.48 30.68
N GLN A 56 -2.22 0.83 31.17
CA GLN A 56 -2.33 -0.53 31.69
C GLN A 56 -2.98 -0.47 33.07
N ASN A 57 -4.18 -1.04 33.19
CA ASN A 57 -4.87 -1.09 34.47
C ASN A 57 -4.31 -2.25 35.30
N THR A 58 -3.72 -1.96 36.46
CA THR A 58 -3.07 -2.95 37.35
C THR A 58 -4.00 -4.06 37.82
N LEU A 59 -5.32 -3.80 37.86
CA LEU A 59 -6.34 -4.76 38.27
C LEU A 59 -6.64 -5.85 37.23
N LEU A 60 -6.44 -5.56 35.94
CA LEU A 60 -6.61 -6.49 34.80
C LEU A 60 -5.25 -6.88 34.18
N GLY A 61 -4.15 -6.54 34.85
CA GLY A 61 -2.87 -6.24 34.23
C GLY A 61 -2.19 -7.38 33.50
N ASN A 62 -2.36 -8.62 33.93
CA ASN A 62 -1.50 -9.72 33.47
C ASN A 62 -2.28 -11.00 33.18
N MET A 63 -3.29 -10.94 32.30
CA MET A 63 -3.80 -12.18 31.72
C MET A 63 -2.70 -12.82 30.88
N SER A 64 -2.17 -13.95 31.36
CA SER A 64 -1.05 -14.65 30.71
C SER A 64 -1.40 -14.94 29.24
N GLY A 65 -0.50 -14.60 28.32
CA GLY A 65 -0.72 -14.78 26.87
C GLY A 65 -1.46 -13.64 26.14
N LYS A 66 -2.01 -12.63 26.84
CA LYS A 66 -2.68 -11.48 26.20
C LYS A 66 -1.78 -10.73 25.22
N GLY A 67 -0.50 -10.56 25.55
CA GLY A 67 0.48 -9.91 24.68
C GLY A 67 0.68 -10.67 23.36
N THR A 68 0.88 -11.98 23.44
CA THR A 68 1.02 -12.86 22.26
C THR A 68 -0.26 -12.89 21.43
N TYR A 69 -1.43 -12.99 22.07
CA TYR A 69 -2.72 -12.93 21.39
C TYR A 69 -2.90 -11.62 20.62
N ASN A 70 -2.65 -10.47 21.25
CA ASN A 70 -2.73 -9.17 20.61
C ASN A 70 -1.76 -9.06 19.43
N MET A 71 -0.52 -9.56 19.59
CA MET A 71 0.45 -9.56 18.50
C MET A 71 -0.04 -10.34 17.28
N LEU A 72 -0.53 -11.57 17.49
CA LEU A 72 -1.04 -12.42 16.41
C LEU A 72 -2.30 -11.82 15.76
N MET A 73 -3.20 -11.28 16.58
CA MET A 73 -4.40 -10.59 16.11
C MET A 73 -4.03 -9.39 15.23
N ASP A 74 -3.12 -8.53 15.70
CA ASP A 74 -2.72 -7.31 14.99
C ASP A 74 -2.05 -7.64 13.67
N GLN A 75 -1.20 -8.65 13.65
CA GLN A 75 -0.55 -9.11 12.43
C GLN A 75 -1.58 -9.61 11.41
N LYS A 76 -2.57 -10.41 11.84
CA LYS A 76 -3.60 -10.94 10.94
C LYS A 76 -4.54 -9.87 10.43
N VAL A 77 -4.96 -8.95 11.29
CA VAL A 77 -5.80 -7.82 10.89
C VAL A 77 -5.06 -6.92 9.90
N ALA A 78 -3.79 -6.60 10.17
CA ALA A 78 -2.98 -5.77 9.26
C ALA A 78 -2.76 -6.42 7.89
N GLU A 79 -2.51 -7.73 7.86
CA GLU A 79 -2.37 -8.53 6.63
C GLU A 79 -3.67 -8.53 5.81
N GLU A 80 -4.79 -8.86 6.44
CA GLU A 80 -6.11 -8.90 5.79
C GLU A 80 -6.53 -7.52 5.28
N LEU A 81 -6.35 -6.47 6.08
CA LEU A 81 -6.68 -5.10 5.70
C LEU A 81 -5.86 -4.64 4.50
N SER A 82 -4.56 -4.92 4.48
CA SER A 82 -3.69 -4.49 3.38
C SER A 82 -3.94 -5.28 2.08
N ASN A 83 -4.39 -6.53 2.21
CA ASN A 83 -4.68 -7.39 1.07
C ASN A 83 -6.07 -7.17 0.47
N LYS A 84 -7.09 -6.86 1.29
CA LYS A 84 -8.49 -6.71 0.87
C LYS A 84 -8.95 -5.26 0.95
N GLY A 85 -9.64 -4.78 -0.10
CA GLY A 85 -10.32 -3.48 -0.05
C GLY A 85 -9.44 -2.23 -0.19
N GLY A 86 -8.17 -2.37 -0.58
CA GLY A 86 -7.27 -1.22 -0.82
C GLY A 86 -6.58 -0.66 0.43
N GLY A 87 -6.70 -1.36 1.56
CA GLY A 87 -6.03 -1.04 2.83
C GLY A 87 -6.31 0.37 3.32
N LEU A 88 -5.26 1.02 3.83
CA LEU A 88 -5.33 2.41 4.31
C LEU A 88 -5.09 3.43 3.19
N GLY A 89 -4.84 2.96 1.96
CA GLY A 89 -4.56 3.79 0.77
C GLY A 89 -3.08 4.16 0.60
N LEU A 90 -2.21 3.84 1.56
CA LEU A 90 -0.77 4.07 1.49
C LEU A 90 -0.13 3.22 0.38
N GLN A 91 -0.55 1.96 0.24
CA GLN A 91 -0.05 1.09 -0.83
C GLN A 91 -0.29 1.69 -2.23
N LYS A 92 -1.41 2.39 -2.42
CA LYS A 92 -1.79 3.01 -3.69
C LYS A 92 -0.92 4.23 -3.96
N ILE A 93 -0.76 5.09 -2.96
CA ILE A 93 0.10 6.28 -3.05
C ILE A 93 1.54 5.85 -3.36
N LEU A 94 2.08 4.87 -2.66
CA LEU A 94 3.43 4.35 -2.90
C LEU A 94 3.57 3.78 -4.30
N PHE A 95 2.61 2.96 -4.73
CA PHE A 95 2.62 2.39 -6.08
C PHE A 95 2.62 3.49 -7.15
N GLU A 96 1.76 4.50 -7.02
CA GLU A 96 1.72 5.64 -7.95
C GLU A 96 3.04 6.41 -7.97
N GLN A 97 3.64 6.70 -6.81
CA GLN A 97 4.92 7.42 -6.76
C GLN A 97 6.08 6.63 -7.38
N LEU A 98 6.16 5.33 -7.10
CA LEU A 98 7.22 4.47 -7.62
C LEU A 98 7.09 4.25 -9.13
N THR A 99 5.87 4.02 -9.60
CA THR A 99 5.62 3.74 -11.03
C THR A 99 5.64 4.98 -11.89
N LYS A 100 5.37 6.18 -11.34
CA LYS A 100 5.50 7.45 -12.07
C LYS A 100 6.92 7.66 -12.61
N ASN A 101 7.94 7.24 -11.87
CA ASN A 101 9.34 7.31 -12.31
C ASN A 101 9.69 6.14 -13.22
N TYR A 102 9.20 4.93 -12.90
CA TYR A 102 9.41 3.73 -13.73
C TYR A 102 8.89 3.91 -15.16
N MET A 103 7.72 4.54 -15.32
CA MET A 103 7.11 4.86 -16.62
C MET A 103 7.88 5.98 -17.35
N LYS A 104 8.48 6.94 -16.63
CA LYS A 104 9.32 7.99 -17.23
C LYS A 104 10.63 7.45 -17.80
N GLU A 105 11.23 6.47 -17.15
CA GLU A 105 12.47 5.83 -17.60
C GLU A 105 12.24 4.89 -18.79
N ALA A 106 11.11 4.18 -18.82
CA ALA A 106 10.72 3.34 -19.96
C ALA A 106 10.52 4.16 -21.25
N ILE A 107 10.03 5.40 -21.15
CA ILE A 107 9.81 6.32 -22.29
C ILE A 107 11.14 6.93 -22.81
N GLN A 108 12.21 6.93 -22.02
CA GLN A 108 13.51 7.52 -22.42
C GLN A 108 14.47 6.52 -23.07
N LYS A 109 14.08 5.24 -23.18
CA LYS A 109 14.92 4.18 -23.75
C LYS A 109 14.65 3.88 -25.23
N ASP A 110 13.70 4.59 -25.83
CA ASP A 110 13.45 4.67 -27.28
C ASP A 110 13.98 6.01 -27.83
#